data_AF-A0AA42FHV1-F1
#
_entry.id   AF-A0AA42FHV1-F1
#
_cell.length_a   1.000
_cell.length_b   1.000
_cell.length_c   1.000
_cell.angle_alpha   90.00
_cell.angle_beta   90.00
_cell.angle_gamma   90.00
#
_symmetry.space_group_name_H-M   'P 1'
#
loop_
_entity.id
_entity.type
_entity.pdbx_description
1 polymer ?
#
loop_
_entity_poly.entity_id
_entity_poly.type
_entity_poly.pdbx_seq_one_letter_code
_entity_poly.pdbx_strand_id
1 'polypeptide(L)' 'MSASTETAFLDRGDGVCHHFVEGTHLCAIYTTRPLVCRVEEYYRAKLADVLSWDEFVRLNVAICEKL' A
#
# COMPACT_ATOMS: atom_id res chain seq x y z
N MET A 1 8.54 15.47 0.58
CA MET A 1 8.31 14.01 0.43
C MET A 1 7.83 13.80 -0.99
N SER A 2 8.51 12.95 -1.78
CA SER A 2 8.05 12.64 -3.13
C SER A 2 6.77 11.82 -3.00
N ALA A 3 5.64 12.37 -3.47
CA ALA A 3 4.40 11.62 -3.55
C ALA A 3 4.56 10.53 -4.63
N SER A 4 4.27 9.28 -4.29
CA SER A 4 4.19 8.18 -5.26
C SER A 4 3.04 8.46 -6.22
N THR A 5 3.29 8.31 -7.52
CA THR A 5 2.26 8.49 -8.55
C THR A 5 1.14 7.46 -8.42
N GLU A 6 1.44 6.30 -7.86
CA GLU A 6 0.52 5.17 -7.67
C GLU A 6 -0.52 5.46 -6.57
N THR A 7 -0.22 6.33 -5.60
CA THR A 7 -1.14 6.65 -4.50
C THR A 7 -1.56 8.12 -4.46
N ALA A 8 -1.07 8.96 -5.38
CA ALA A 8 -1.36 10.40 -5.39
C ALA A 8 -2.87 10.71 -5.41
N PHE A 9 -3.68 9.90 -6.11
CA PHE A 9 -5.14 10.11 -6.19
C PHE A 9 -5.90 9.77 -4.89
N LEU A 10 -5.24 9.13 -3.92
CA LEU A 10 -5.82 8.78 -2.63
C LEU A 10 -5.53 9.81 -1.55
N ASP A 11 -4.57 10.71 -1.77
CA ASP A 11 -4.14 11.70 -0.79
C ASP A 11 -5.22 12.76 -0.54
N ARG A 12 -5.53 13.00 0.73
CA ARG A 12 -6.41 14.08 1.22
C ARG A 12 -5.72 15.46 1.16
N GLY A 13 -4.41 15.49 0.90
CA GLY A 13 -3.57 16.69 0.82
C GLY A 13 -2.70 16.91 2.06
N ASP A 14 -2.80 16.03 3.04
CA ASP A 14 -2.00 16.02 4.28
C ASP A 14 -1.16 14.74 4.43
N GLY A 15 -1.08 13.92 3.38
CA GLY A 15 -0.40 12.63 3.40
C GLY A 15 -1.25 11.48 3.95
N VAL A 16 -2.52 11.74 4.31
CA VAL A 16 -3.47 10.73 4.76
C VAL A 16 -4.43 10.38 3.61
N CYS A 17 -4.78 9.10 3.48
CA CYS A 17 -5.76 8.66 2.49
C CYS A 17 -7.16 9.23 2.81
N HIS A 18 -7.88 9.78 1.82
CA HIS A 18 -9.23 10.32 2.01
C HIS A 18 -10.29 9.25 2.38
N HIS A 19 -9.94 7.96 2.29
CA HIS A 19 -10.77 6.85 2.75
C HIS A 19 -10.40 6.34 4.16
N PHE A 20 -9.40 6.92 4.82
CA PHE A 20 -9.03 6.56 6.19
C PHE A 20 -10.06 7.09 7.18
N VAL A 21 -10.51 6.23 8.10
CA VAL A 21 -11.47 6.56 9.14
C VAL A 21 -10.75 6.65 10.48
N GLU A 22 -10.41 7.87 10.91
CA GLU A 22 -9.60 8.14 12.10
C GLU A 22 -10.15 7.46 13.37
N GLY A 23 -11.48 7.48 13.59
CA GLY A 23 -12.08 6.89 14.80
C GLY A 23 -12.01 5.36 14.88
N THR A 24 -11.75 4.66 13.78
CA THR A 24 -11.68 3.19 13.75
C THR A 24 -10.33 2.66 13.27
N HIS A 25 -9.50 3.55 12.71
CA HIS A 25 -8.29 3.21 11.95
C HIS A 25 -8.54 2.23 10.79
N LEU A 26 -9.77 2.20 10.25
CA LEU A 26 -10.14 1.36 9.11
C LEU A 26 -10.25 2.16 7.82
N CYS A 27 -10.29 1.45 6.69
CA CYS A 27 -10.57 2.02 5.38
C CYS A 27 -12.08 1.94 5.08
N ALA A 28 -12.69 3.07 4.72
CA ALA A 28 -14.13 3.16 4.39
C ALA A 28 -14.55 2.30 3.17
N ILE A 29 -13.60 1.95 2.30
CA ILE A 29 -13.82 1.15 1.09
C ILE A 29 -13.03 -0.17 1.12
N TYR A 30 -12.78 -0.74 2.31
CA TYR A 30 -11.87 -1.89 2.47
C TYR A 30 -12.10 -3.04 1.46
N THR A 31 -13.37 -3.37 1.19
CA THR A 31 -13.77 -4.43 0.26
C THR A 31 -13.54 -4.09 -1.21
N THR A 32 -13.57 -2.81 -1.57
CA THR A 32 -13.44 -2.30 -2.95
C THR A 32 -12.19 -1.45 -3.15
N ARG A 33 -11.21 -1.56 -2.25
CA ARG A 33 -9.91 -0.87 -2.33
C ARG A 33 -9.31 -0.98 -3.74
N PRO A 34 -8.64 0.06 -4.26
CA PRO A 34 -7.94 -0.03 -5.54
C PRO A 34 -6.77 -1.01 -5.46
N LEU A 35 -6.30 -1.50 -6.62
CA LEU A 35 -5.22 -2.50 -6.72
C LEU A 35 -3.97 -2.11 -5.90
N VAL A 36 -3.57 -0.83 -5.94
CA VAL A 36 -2.39 -0.32 -5.20
C VAL A 36 -2.46 -0.58 -3.69
N CYS A 37 -3.66 -0.70 -3.11
CA CYS A 37 -3.84 -0.98 -1.68
C CYS A 37 -4.00 -2.48 -1.36
N ARG A 38 -4.01 -3.36 -2.37
CA ARG A 38 -4.20 -4.81 -2.22
C ARG A 38 -2.86 -5.50 -2.36
N VAL A 39 -2.14 -5.63 -1.25
CA VAL A 39 -0.72 -6.07 -1.22
C VAL A 39 -0.43 -7.28 -2.10
N GLU A 40 -1.17 -8.38 -1.93
CA GLU A 40 -0.93 -9.61 -2.69
C GLU A 40 -1.30 -9.47 -4.18
N GLU A 41 -2.46 -8.88 -4.48
CA GLU A 41 -2.89 -8.66 -5.87
C GLU A 41 -1.94 -7.73 -6.62
N TYR A 42 -1.48 -6.66 -5.96
CA TYR A 42 -0.50 -5.74 -6.50
C TYR A 42 0.84 -6.44 -6.78
N TYR A 43 1.35 -7.20 -5.81
CA TYR A 43 2.56 -8.01 -6.01
C TYR A 43 2.42 -8.92 -7.23
N ARG A 44 1.33 -9.70 -7.32
CA ARG A 44 1.07 -10.60 -8.44
C ARG A 44 1.02 -9.85 -9.77
N ALA A 45 0.41 -8.67 -9.80
CA ALA A 45 0.22 -7.90 -11.02
C ALA A 45 1.44 -7.09 -11.47
N LYS A 46 2.39 -6.77 -10.56
CA LYS A 46 3.46 -5.79 -10.82
C LYS A 46 4.87 -6.28 -10.52
N LEU A 47 5.02 -7.27 -9.63
CA LEU A 47 6.31 -7.62 -9.04
C LEU A 47 6.65 -9.10 -9.13
N ALA A 48 5.68 -9.97 -9.42
CA ALA A 48 5.89 -11.43 -9.48
C ALA A 48 6.93 -11.87 -10.52
N ASP A 49 7.15 -11.08 -11.58
CA ASP A 49 8.19 -11.34 -12.59
C ASP A 49 9.58 -10.80 -12.18
N VAL A 50 9.66 -10.04 -11.09
CA VAL A 50 10.87 -9.35 -10.63
C VAL A 50 11.47 -10.03 -9.40
N LEU A 51 10.63 -10.45 -8.45
CA LEU A 51 11.06 -11.12 -7.23
C LEU A 51 10.02 -12.11 -6.74
N SER A 52 10.47 -13.12 -5.98
CA SER A 52 9.60 -14.10 -5.35
C SER A 52 8.77 -13.50 -4.21
N TRP A 53 7.71 -14.20 -3.80
CA TRP A 53 6.83 -13.75 -2.71
C TRP A 53 7.60 -13.66 -1.40
N ASP A 54 8.40 -14.69 -1.10
CA ASP A 54 9.20 -14.74 0.13
C ASP A 54 10.22 -13.60 0.18
N GLU A 55 10.83 -13.27 -0.97
CA GLU A 55 11.75 -12.14 -1.07
C GLU A 55 11.03 -10.81 -0.88
N PHE A 56 9.86 -10.62 -1.49
CA PHE A 56 9.04 -9.43 -1.32
C PHE A 56 8.66 -9.23 0.14
N VAL A 57 8.18 -10.28 0.82
CA VAL A 57 7.83 -10.23 2.24
C VAL A 57 9.06 -9.91 3.09
N ARG A 58 10.18 -10.60 2.87
CA ARG A 58 11.43 -10.39 3.61
C ARG A 58 11.93 -8.95 3.51
N LEU A 59 11.92 -8.36 2.31
CA LEU A 59 12.34 -6.97 2.11
C LEU A 59 11.43 -5.98 2.84
N ASN A 60 10.12 -6.18 2.79
CA ASN A 60 9.16 -5.33 3.50
C ASN A 60 9.36 -5.41 5.02
N VAL A 61 9.49 -6.62 5.59
CA VAL A 61 9.75 -6.80 7.03
C VAL A 61 11.06 -6.13 7.45
N ALA A 62 12.14 -6.34 6.68
CA ALA A 62 13.44 -5.76 6.99
C ALA A 62 13.47 -4.23 6.93
N ILE A 63 12.55 -3.60 6.20
CA ILE A 63 12.38 -2.14 6.20
C ILE A 63 11.51 -1.72 7.38
N CYS A 64 10.41 -2.43 7.66
CA CYS A 64 9.55 -2.15 8.82
C CYS A 64 10.32 -2.19 10.15
N GLU A 65 11.31 -3.08 10.29
CA GLU A 65 12.15 -3.17 11.49
C GLU A 65 13.17 -2.02 11.64
N LYS A 66 13.36 -1.20 10.60
CA LYS A 66 14.32 -0.07 10.58
C LYS A 66 13.65 1.30 10.71
N LEU A 67 12.31 1.36 10.67
CA LEU A 67 11.51 2.58 10.79
C LEU A 67 11.14 2.83 12.25
#